data_AF-A0A7Y3C2W1-F1
#
_entry.id   AF-A0A7Y3C2W1-F1
#
_cell.length_a   1.000
_cell.length_b   1.000
_cell.length_c   1.000
_cell.angle_alpha   90.00
_cell.angle_beta   90.00
_cell.angle_gamma   90.00
#
_symmetry.space_group_name_H-M   'P 1'
#
loop_
_entity.id
_entity.type
_entity.pdbx_description
1 polymer ?
#
loop_
_entity_poly.entity_id
_entity_poly.type
_entity_poly.pdbx_seq_one_letter_code
_entity_poly.pdbx_strand_id
1 'polypeptide(L)'
;MKKPVATRLRDRPWAYLLPRDAEDAIELLRLHGITVQRLLEPVTLEIQAYTVADVTHQRQYNHAAVTRIEVGEVVSRSREFPTGTYVVPTAQALGRLVAHMLEVETEDNVVYWNRMDAWVPRPGDGGDDGLPLAPIYKLMEPMALPTELVEGM
;
A
#
# COMPACT_ATOMS: atom_id res chain seq x y z
N MET A 1 -9.63 29.68 -15.46
CA MET A 1 -8.94 28.59 -14.73
C MET A 1 -9.59 27.27 -15.14
N LYS A 2 -8.83 26.30 -15.66
CA LYS A 2 -9.41 24.98 -16.00
C LYS A 2 -9.69 24.23 -14.69
N LYS A 3 -10.89 23.67 -14.54
CA LYS A 3 -11.20 22.81 -13.40
C LYS A 3 -10.49 21.46 -13.60
N PRO A 4 -9.83 20.90 -12.58
CA PRO A 4 -9.29 19.54 -12.68
C PRO A 4 -10.44 18.56 -12.92
N VAL A 5 -10.22 17.60 -13.82
CA VAL A 5 -11.16 16.52 -14.14
C VAL A 5 -10.53 15.22 -13.66
N ALA A 6 -11.29 14.43 -12.89
CA ALA A 6 -10.83 13.13 -12.45
C ALA A 6 -10.63 12.23 -13.67
N THR A 7 -9.42 11.67 -13.81
CA THR A 7 -9.09 10.71 -14.87
C THR A 7 -9.39 9.27 -14.46
N ARG A 8 -9.45 9.01 -13.14
CA ARG A 8 -9.75 7.70 -12.56
C ARG A 8 -10.34 7.86 -11.15
N LEU A 9 -11.16 6.90 -10.74
CA LEU A 9 -11.74 6.80 -9.40
C LEU A 9 -11.45 5.42 -8.82
N ARG A 10 -11.25 5.35 -7.51
CA ARG A 10 -11.09 4.13 -6.73
C ARG A 10 -11.94 4.22 -5.47
N ASP A 11 -12.53 3.09 -5.11
CA ASP A 11 -13.20 2.97 -3.82
C ASP A 11 -12.17 3.03 -2.71
N ARG A 12 -12.50 3.77 -1.65
CA ARG A 12 -11.62 3.89 -0.49
C ARG A 12 -11.79 2.64 0.39
N PRO A 13 -10.73 1.86 0.64
CA PRO A 13 -10.82 0.70 1.50
C PRO A 13 -11.07 1.11 2.95
N TRP A 14 -11.54 0.18 3.77
CA TRP A 14 -11.61 0.38 5.22
C TRP A 14 -10.20 0.53 5.82
N ALA A 15 -9.25 -0.31 5.38
CA ALA A 15 -7.85 -0.21 5.74
C ALA A 15 -6.92 -0.69 4.62
N TYR A 16 -5.69 -0.19 4.62
CA TYR A 16 -4.60 -0.77 3.84
C TYR A 16 -3.77 -1.70 4.73
N LEU A 17 -3.20 -2.76 4.13
CA LEU A 17 -2.32 -3.72 4.80
C LEU A 17 -0.95 -3.66 4.14
N LEU A 18 0.10 -3.47 4.94
CA LEU A 18 1.49 -3.42 4.50
C LEU A 18 2.30 -4.55 5.16
N PRO A 19 3.33 -5.08 4.48
CA PRO A 19 4.22 -6.10 5.03
C PRO A 19 4.84 -5.65 6.36
N ARG A 20 5.03 -6.59 7.29
CA ARG A 20 5.56 -6.30 8.63
C ARG A 20 6.95 -5.67 8.66
N ASP A 21 7.76 -5.89 7.61
CA ASP A 21 9.12 -5.33 7.50
C ASP A 21 9.16 -4.08 6.59
N ALA A 22 8.01 -3.48 6.26
CA ALA A 22 7.90 -2.22 5.50
C ALA A 22 8.16 -0.97 6.37
N GLU A 23 9.18 -1.00 7.22
CA GLU A 23 9.45 0.02 8.25
C GLU A 23 9.61 1.43 7.67
N ASP A 24 10.35 1.56 6.56
CA ASP A 24 10.60 2.82 5.86
C ASP A 24 9.31 3.50 5.37
N ALA A 25 8.32 2.72 4.95
CA ALA A 25 7.01 3.24 4.54
C ALA A 25 6.21 3.70 5.76
N ILE A 26 6.25 2.92 6.85
CA ILE A 26 5.55 3.27 8.09
C ILE A 26 6.15 4.53 8.73
N GLU A 27 7.47 4.68 8.72
CA GLU A 27 8.14 5.89 9.18
C GLU A 27 7.64 7.12 8.39
N LEU A 28 7.57 7.03 7.05
CA LEU A 28 7.08 8.12 6.21
C LEU A 28 5.62 8.47 6.48
N LEU A 29 4.74 7.47 6.65
CA LEU A 29 3.34 7.70 7.00
C LEU A 29 3.22 8.40 8.36
N ARG A 30 3.96 7.94 9.37
CA ARG A 30 3.95 8.51 10.72
C ARG A 30 4.50 9.94 10.75
N LEU A 31 5.50 10.26 9.92
CA LEU A 31 6.00 11.64 9.76
C LEU A 31 4.89 12.60 9.30
N HIS A 32 3.91 12.11 8.55
CA HIS A 32 2.73 12.86 8.12
C HIS A 32 1.60 12.85 9.16
N GLY A 33 1.81 12.26 10.34
CA GLY A 33 0.80 12.13 11.39
C GLY A 33 -0.25 11.05 11.14
N ILE A 34 -0.03 10.15 10.17
CA ILE A 34 -0.96 9.06 9.88
C ILE A 34 -0.88 8.02 11.00
N THR A 35 -2.05 7.66 11.53
CA THR A 35 -2.18 6.57 12.50
C THR A 35 -1.97 5.24 11.82
N VAL A 36 -1.06 4.44 12.37
CA VAL A 36 -0.74 3.09 11.93
C VAL A 36 -0.94 2.12 13.09
N GLN A 37 -1.52 0.97 12.79
CA GLN A 37 -1.71 -0.15 13.70
C GLN A 37 -0.87 -1.34 13.26
N ARG A 38 -0.69 -2.31 14.15
CA ARG A 38 0.05 -3.55 13.90
C ARG A 38 -0.75 -4.74 14.40
N LEU A 39 -0.83 -5.80 13.58
CA LEU A 39 -1.47 -7.06 13.97
C LEU A 39 -0.69 -7.75 15.10
N LEU A 40 -1.43 -8.24 16.09
CA LEU A 40 -0.91 -8.96 17.25
C LEU A 40 -0.81 -10.48 17.02
N GLU A 41 -1.66 -11.02 16.14
CA GLU A 41 -1.71 -12.44 15.79
C GLU A 41 -1.95 -12.62 14.28
N PRO A 42 -1.63 -13.79 13.71
CA PRO A 42 -1.93 -14.08 12.32
C PRO A 42 -3.44 -14.08 12.04
N VAL A 43 -3.86 -13.53 10.90
CA VAL A 43 -5.26 -13.48 10.48
C VAL A 43 -5.39 -13.74 8.99
N THR A 44 -6.42 -14.47 8.59
CA THR A 44 -6.79 -14.67 7.19
C THR A 44 -7.89 -13.68 6.81
N LEU A 45 -7.65 -12.90 5.76
CA LEU A 45 -8.53 -11.81 5.33
C LEU A 45 -8.88 -11.95 3.85
N GLU A 46 -10.12 -11.62 3.49
CA GLU A 46 -10.49 -11.32 2.12
C GLU A 46 -10.01 -9.91 1.77
N ILE A 47 -9.09 -9.83 0.81
CA ILE A 47 -8.45 -8.57 0.42
C ILE A 47 -8.65 -8.30 -1.07
N GLN A 48 -8.46 -7.03 -1.44
CA GLN A 48 -8.19 -6.62 -2.81
C GLN A 48 -6.72 -6.24 -2.97
N ALA A 49 -6.17 -6.48 -4.15
CA ALA A 49 -4.84 -6.06 -4.55
C ALA A 49 -4.81 -5.70 -6.04
N TYR A 50 -3.84 -4.88 -6.43
CA TYR A 50 -3.56 -4.64 -7.84
C TYR A 50 -2.58 -5.67 -8.38
N THR A 51 -2.87 -6.22 -9.56
CA THR A 51 -1.82 -6.85 -10.36
C THR A 51 -0.86 -5.78 -10.86
N VAL A 52 0.40 -6.15 -11.04
CA VAL A 52 1.43 -5.27 -11.60
C VAL A 52 1.50 -5.52 -13.11
N ALA A 53 1.12 -4.52 -13.89
CA ALA A 53 1.21 -4.57 -15.35
C ALA A 53 2.63 -4.24 -15.83
N ASP A 54 3.29 -3.27 -15.20
CA ASP A 54 4.67 -2.91 -15.48
C ASP A 54 5.33 -2.22 -14.27
N VAL A 55 6.67 -2.23 -14.23
CA VAL A 55 7.49 -1.50 -13.26
C VAL A 55 8.55 -0.72 -14.02
N THR A 56 8.52 0.60 -13.89
CA THR A 56 9.50 1.49 -14.55
C THR A 56 10.36 2.20 -13.52
N HIS A 57 11.65 2.33 -13.84
CA HIS A 57 12.60 3.10 -13.05
C HIS A 57 13.02 4.34 -13.82
N GLN A 58 12.67 5.53 -13.32
CA GLN A 58 13.02 6.79 -13.95
C GLN A 58 14.16 7.47 -13.19
N ARG A 59 15.28 7.75 -13.87
CA ARG A 59 16.33 8.61 -13.30
C ARG A 59 15.82 10.04 -13.26
N GLN A 60 15.69 10.61 -12.06
CA GLN A 60 15.51 12.06 -11.90
C GLN A 60 16.87 12.73 -11.76
N TYR A 61 17.01 13.94 -12.31
CA TYR A 61 18.27 14.69 -12.27
C TYR A 61 18.76 15.02 -10.85
N ASN A 62 17.86 15.03 -9.85
CA ASN A 62 18.17 15.40 -8.45
C ASN A 62 17.81 14.32 -7.40
N HIS A 63 17.40 13.11 -7.82
CA HIS A 63 17.01 12.03 -6.90
C HIS A 63 17.48 10.67 -7.42
N ALA A 64 17.59 9.69 -6.51
CA ALA A 64 17.76 8.29 -6.88
C ALA A 64 16.64 7.87 -7.86
N ALA A 65 16.89 6.84 -8.67
CA ALA A 65 15.90 6.36 -9.63
C ALA A 65 14.56 6.09 -8.91
N VAL A 66 13.48 6.66 -9.42
CA VAL A 66 12.15 6.54 -8.84
C VAL A 66 11.46 5.33 -9.44
N THR A 67 10.89 4.47 -8.60
CA THR A 67 10.09 3.34 -9.03
C THR A 67 8.63 3.73 -9.23
N ARG A 68 8.08 3.44 -10.40
CA ARG A 68 6.65 3.62 -10.71
C ARG A 68 6.04 2.27 -11.08
N ILE A 69 4.95 1.93 -10.42
CA ILE A 69 4.16 0.72 -10.69
C ILE A 69 2.99 1.10 -11.59
N GLU A 70 2.91 0.47 -12.76
CA GLU A 70 1.68 0.47 -13.55
C GLU A 70 0.78 -0.65 -13.02
N VAL A 71 -0.39 -0.27 -12.50
CA VAL A 71 -1.37 -1.24 -11.98
C VAL A 71 -2.20 -1.81 -13.12
N GLY A 72 -2.42 -3.13 -13.06
CA GLY A 72 -3.37 -3.85 -13.90
C GLY A 72 -4.75 -3.91 -13.26
N GLU A 73 -5.26 -5.13 -13.12
CA GLU A 73 -6.58 -5.43 -12.60
C GLU A 73 -6.63 -5.41 -11.07
N VAL A 74 -7.83 -5.20 -10.52
CA VAL A 74 -8.09 -5.43 -9.10
C VAL A 74 -8.52 -6.89 -8.94
N VAL A 75 -7.75 -7.64 -8.16
CA VAL A 75 -8.08 -9.03 -7.82
C VAL A 75 -8.53 -9.12 -6.37
N SER A 76 -9.51 -9.98 -6.10
CA SER A 76 -9.96 -10.31 -4.74
C SER A 76 -9.49 -11.71 -4.38
N ARG A 77 -8.99 -11.90 -3.15
CA ARG A 77 -8.51 -13.20 -2.69
C ARG A 77 -8.40 -13.28 -1.17
N SER A 78 -8.51 -14.50 -0.67
CA SER A 78 -8.20 -14.86 0.71
C SER A 78 -6.68 -14.93 0.90
N ARG A 79 -6.16 -14.29 1.95
CA ARG A 79 -4.74 -14.32 2.28
C ARG A 79 -4.51 -14.28 3.77
N GLU A 80 -3.58 -15.11 4.25
CA GLU A 80 -3.06 -15.04 5.61
C GLU A 80 -2.02 -13.91 5.74
N PHE A 81 -2.17 -13.13 6.80
CA PHE A 81 -1.24 -12.07 7.20
C PHE A 81 -0.64 -12.45 8.56
N PRO A 82 0.69 -12.45 8.69
CA PRO A 82 1.34 -12.80 9.95
C PRO A 82 1.24 -11.67 10.99
N THR A 83 1.51 -12.00 12.26
CA THR A 83 1.81 -11.01 13.31
C THR A 83 2.81 -9.98 12.81
N GLY A 84 2.61 -8.73 13.20
CA GLY A 84 3.46 -7.62 12.81
C GLY A 84 3.03 -6.92 11.51
N THR A 85 2.10 -7.49 10.73
CA THR A 85 1.57 -6.81 9.53
C THR A 85 0.99 -5.46 9.93
N TYR A 86 1.34 -4.42 9.19
CA TYR A 86 0.83 -3.09 9.46
C TYR A 86 -0.57 -2.94 8.88
N VAL A 87 -1.44 -2.31 9.66
CA VAL A 87 -2.81 -1.96 9.28
C VAL A 87 -2.92 -0.44 9.31
N VAL A 88 -3.35 0.17 8.21
CA VAL A 88 -3.51 1.63 8.11
C VAL A 88 -4.99 1.93 7.84
N PRO A 89 -5.81 2.17 8.89
CA PRO A 89 -7.22 2.48 8.73
C PRO A 89 -7.44 3.79 7.96
N THR A 90 -8.44 3.85 7.10
CA THR A 90 -8.80 5.11 6.40
C THR A 90 -9.82 5.93 7.18
N ALA A 91 -10.43 5.37 8.23
CA ALA A 91 -11.34 6.03 9.16
C ALA A 91 -10.60 6.93 10.17
N GLN A 92 -9.78 7.86 9.65
CA GLN A 92 -9.04 8.87 10.41
C GLN A 92 -9.08 10.22 9.69
N ALA A 93 -8.73 11.31 10.38
CA ALA A 93 -8.78 12.66 9.80
C ALA A 93 -7.99 12.79 8.48
N LEU A 94 -6.88 12.05 8.38
CA LEU A 94 -6.00 12.01 7.22
C LEU A 94 -6.34 10.91 6.21
N GLY A 95 -7.52 10.28 6.27
CA GLY A 95 -7.87 9.14 5.41
C GLY A 95 -7.75 9.39 3.89
N ARG A 96 -7.89 10.64 3.44
CA ARG A 96 -7.63 11.01 2.02
C ARG A 96 -6.13 10.98 1.69
N LEU A 97 -5.29 11.43 2.62
CA LEU A 97 -3.84 11.38 2.46
C LEU A 97 -3.34 9.94 2.54
N VAL A 98 -3.91 9.11 3.42
CA VAL A 98 -3.65 7.66 3.46
C VAL A 98 -3.86 7.04 2.08
N ALA A 99 -5.02 7.27 1.46
CA ALA A 99 -5.29 6.76 0.13
C ALA A 99 -4.31 7.34 -0.92
N HIS A 100 -3.98 8.63 -0.84
CA HIS A 100 -2.98 9.21 -1.74
C HIS A 100 -1.61 8.53 -1.62
N MET A 101 -1.14 8.27 -0.40
CA MET A 101 0.20 7.72 -0.15
C MET A 101 0.29 6.20 -0.34
N LEU A 102 -0.84 5.47 -0.33
CA LEU A 102 -0.88 3.99 -0.37
C LEU A 102 -1.52 3.42 -1.64
N GLU A 103 -2.20 4.23 -2.45
CA GLU A 103 -2.57 3.84 -3.81
C GLU A 103 -1.33 3.93 -4.71
N VAL A 104 -0.72 2.78 -5.03
CA VAL A 104 0.56 2.70 -5.77
C VAL A 104 0.55 3.31 -7.17
N GLU A 105 -0.64 3.54 -7.74
CA GLU A 105 -0.80 4.18 -9.06
C GLU A 105 -0.76 5.73 -9.02
N THR A 106 -0.77 6.32 -7.83
CA THR A 106 -0.64 7.77 -7.65
C THR A 106 0.80 8.23 -7.92
N GLU A 107 1.00 9.53 -8.08
CA GLU A 107 2.32 10.09 -8.44
C GLU A 107 3.20 10.43 -7.23
N ASP A 108 2.66 10.33 -6.02
CA ASP A 108 3.32 10.73 -4.78
C ASP A 108 2.92 9.75 -3.66
N ASN A 109 3.61 8.61 -3.63
CA ASN A 109 3.31 7.49 -2.72
C ASN A 109 4.58 6.85 -2.16
N VAL A 110 4.41 5.91 -1.22
CA VAL A 110 5.53 5.24 -0.54
C VAL A 110 6.47 4.49 -1.49
N VAL A 111 5.98 4.00 -2.64
CA VAL A 111 6.82 3.35 -3.67
C VAL A 111 7.62 4.40 -4.44
N TYR A 112 6.97 5.50 -4.82
CA TYR A 112 7.63 6.62 -5.51
C TYR A 112 8.79 7.19 -4.68
N TRP A 113 8.65 7.24 -3.35
CA TRP A 113 9.69 7.68 -2.43
C TRP A 113 10.69 6.58 -2.02
N ASN A 114 10.74 5.46 -2.77
CA ASN A 114 11.65 4.33 -2.56
C ASN A 114 11.58 3.73 -1.14
N ARG A 115 10.42 3.83 -0.47
CA ARG A 115 10.18 3.26 0.87
C ARG A 115 9.69 1.81 0.84
N MET A 116 9.50 1.26 -0.35
CA MET A 116 8.95 -0.08 -0.59
C MET A 116 9.76 -0.88 -1.61
N ASP A 117 10.98 -0.45 -1.97
CA ASP A 117 11.77 -1.05 -3.06
C ASP A 117 12.00 -2.55 -2.89
N ALA A 118 12.22 -3.01 -1.65
CA ALA A 118 12.39 -4.42 -1.32
C ALA A 118 11.15 -5.29 -1.64
N TRP A 119 9.99 -4.66 -1.80
CA TRP A 119 8.69 -5.30 -1.98
C TRP A 119 8.12 -5.13 -3.40
N VAL A 120 8.78 -4.36 -4.27
CA VAL A 120 8.34 -4.20 -5.65
C VAL A 120 8.56 -5.52 -6.39
N PRO A 121 7.51 -6.12 -7.00
CA PRO A 121 7.65 -7.37 -7.73
C PRO A 121 8.65 -7.24 -8.89
N ARG A 122 9.51 -8.22 -9.04
CA ARG A 122 10.42 -8.35 -10.18
C ARG A 122 9.72 -9.09 -11.32
N PRO A 123 10.20 -8.93 -12.57
CA PRO A 123 9.73 -9.74 -13.68
C PRO A 123 9.86 -11.24 -13.35
N GLY A 124 8.73 -11.95 -13.30
CA GLY A 124 8.66 -13.37 -12.94
C GLY A 124 8.25 -13.67 -11.50
N ASP A 125 8.11 -12.66 -10.63
CA ASP A 125 7.62 -12.81 -9.26
C ASP A 125 6.09 -13.03 -9.26
N GLY A 126 5.65 -14.25 -9.60
CA GLY A 126 4.28 -14.71 -9.39
C GLY A 126 4.19 -15.59 -8.15
N GLY A 127 3.18 -15.38 -7.30
CA GLY A 127 2.86 -16.31 -6.19
C GLY A 127 2.25 -17.63 -6.67
N ASP A 128 1.55 -18.35 -5.80
CA ASP A 128 0.83 -19.60 -6.16
C ASP A 128 -0.18 -19.44 -7.30
N ASP A 129 -0.65 -18.22 -7.59
CA ASP A 129 -1.54 -17.84 -8.69
C ASP A 129 -0.79 -17.26 -9.92
N GLY A 130 0.53 -17.12 -9.84
CA GLY A 130 1.41 -16.67 -10.93
C GLY A 130 1.38 -15.18 -11.25
N LEU A 131 0.58 -14.37 -10.56
CA LEU A 131 0.47 -12.92 -10.85
C LEU A 131 1.32 -12.07 -9.89
N PRO A 132 2.18 -11.17 -10.40
CA PRO A 132 2.88 -10.19 -9.56
C PRO A 132 1.87 -9.19 -9.02
N LEU A 133 1.86 -8.99 -7.71
CA LEU A 133 0.86 -8.16 -7.04
C LEU A 133 1.55 -7.04 -6.27
N ALA A 134 0.95 -5.86 -6.34
CA ALA A 134 1.45 -4.71 -5.61
C ALA A 134 1.52 -5.04 -4.10
N PRO A 135 2.57 -4.61 -3.40
CA PRO A 135 2.83 -5.03 -2.02
C PRO A 135 1.95 -4.32 -0.97
N ILE A 136 0.86 -3.65 -1.40
CA ILE A 136 -0.08 -2.94 -0.54
C ILE A 136 -1.47 -3.49 -0.82
N TYR A 137 -2.05 -4.14 0.20
CA TYR A 137 -3.35 -4.80 0.08
C TYR A 137 -4.45 -3.92 0.67
N LYS A 138 -5.69 -4.16 0.25
CA LYS A 138 -6.87 -3.39 0.62
C LYS A 138 -7.86 -4.28 1.33
N LEU A 139 -8.22 -3.93 2.55
CA LEU A 139 -9.35 -4.51 3.25
C LEU A 139 -10.56 -3.60 3.03
N MET A 140 -11.51 -4.06 2.23
CA MET A 140 -12.65 -3.22 1.82
C MET A 140 -13.72 -3.15 2.90
N GLU A 141 -14.02 -4.29 3.53
CA GLU A 141 -15.08 -4.40 4.52
C GLU A 141 -14.56 -4.10 5.93
N PRO A 142 -15.32 -3.36 6.77
CA PRO A 142 -14.97 -3.13 8.16
C PRO A 142 -14.88 -4.42 8.97
N MET A 143 -13.82 -4.56 9.77
CA MET A 143 -13.59 -5.74 10.60
C MET A 143 -12.88 -5.38 11.90
N ALA A 144 -13.22 -6.05 13.00
CA ALA A 144 -12.43 -5.97 14.22
C ALA A 144 -11.15 -6.79 14.04
N LEU A 145 -9.98 -6.14 14.12
CA LEU A 145 -8.68 -6.80 14.01
C LEU A 145 -7.93 -6.72 15.35
N PRO A 146 -7.26 -7.81 15.77
CA PRO A 146 -6.43 -7.83 16.97
C PRO A 146 -5.18 -6.98 16.72
N THR A 147 -5.26 -5.70 17.04
CA THR A 147 -4.25 -4.71 16.68
C THR A 147 -3.83 -3.86 17.88
N GLU A 148 -2.61 -3.35 17.81
CA GLU A 148 -2.12 -2.27 18.67
C GLU A 148 -1.70 -1.07 17.83
N LEU A 149 -1.63 0.12 18.44
CA LEU A 149 -1.07 1.30 17.78
C LEU A 149 0.45 1.16 17.68
N VAL A 150 1.01 1.60 16.55
CA VAL A 150 2.46 1.70 16.39
C VAL A 150 2.94 2.97 17.10
N GLU A 151 3.41 2.80 18.33
CA GLU A 151 4.06 3.84 19.13
C GLU A 151 5.52 4.07 18.66
N GLY A 152 6.04 5.28 18.89
CA GLY A 152 7.22 5.79 18.17
C GLY A 152 8.59 5.27 18.62
N MET A 153 9.56 5.48 17.74
CA MET A 153 10.71 6.36 18.04
C MET A 153 10.40 7.77 17.53
#